data_AF-A0A2R5L060-F1
#
_entry.id   AF-A0A2R5L060-F1
#
_cell.length_a   1.000
_cell.length_b   1.000
_cell.length_c   1.000
_cell.angle_alpha   90.00
_cell.angle_beta   90.00
_cell.angle_gamma   90.00
#
_symmetry.space_group_name_H-M   'P 1'
#
loop_
_entity.id
_entity.type
_entity.pdbx_description
1 polymer ?
#
loop_
_entity_poly.entity_id
_entity_poly.type
_entity_poly.pdbx_seq_one_letter_code
_entity_poly.pdbx_strand_id
1 'polypeptide(L)'
;VCEPPNNQLSKFDGTLFWRGQKYPLDNDKLLLRGCILRNTKWCYGVVIFAGRDTKLMQNSGKTVFKRTSIDRLLNFIILGIVFFLLSMCLFCTVACGIWETMIGQYFRLYL
;
A
#
# COMPACT_ATOMS: atom_id res chain seq x y z
N VAL A 1 13.03 -33.95 4.54
CA VAL A 1 13.52 -33.09 3.43
C VAL A 1 12.30 -32.59 2.69
N CYS A 2 12.22 -31.30 2.37
CA CYS A 2 11.07 -30.70 1.69
C CYS A 2 11.54 -29.74 0.59
N GLU A 3 10.65 -29.48 -0.37
CA GLU A 3 10.85 -28.44 -1.38
C GLU A 3 11.01 -27.03 -0.75
N PRO A 4 11.66 -26.09 -1.46
CA PRO A 4 11.73 -24.69 -1.03
C PRO A 4 10.33 -24.04 -0.97
N PRO A 5 10.15 -22.99 -0.14
CA PRO A 5 8.86 -22.30 -0.02
C PRO A 5 8.43 -21.72 -1.38
N ASN A 6 7.20 -22.05 -1.79
CA ASN A 6 6.60 -21.63 -3.05
C ASN A 6 5.15 -21.16 -2.84
N ASN A 7 4.58 -20.53 -3.86
CA ASN A 7 3.20 -20.00 -3.86
C ASN A 7 2.16 -20.97 -4.45
N GLN A 8 2.54 -22.22 -4.74
CA GLN A 8 1.66 -23.23 -5.32
C GLN A 8 0.91 -23.97 -4.21
N LEU A 9 -0.36 -23.59 -3.97
CA LEU A 9 -1.19 -24.21 -2.92
C LEU A 9 -1.58 -25.67 -3.22
N SER A 10 -1.60 -26.07 -4.49
CA SER A 10 -2.11 -27.39 -4.92
C SER A 10 -1.05 -28.49 -4.96
N LYS A 11 0.24 -28.14 -4.85
CA LYS A 11 1.36 -29.07 -4.95
C LYS A 11 2.23 -28.94 -3.72
N PHE A 12 2.61 -30.06 -3.13
CA PHE A 12 3.66 -30.12 -2.12
C PHE A 12 4.38 -31.45 -2.26
N ASP A 13 5.72 -31.41 -2.23
CA ASP A 13 6.57 -32.59 -2.27
C ASP A 13 7.56 -32.55 -1.10
N GLY A 14 7.52 -33.60 -0.29
CA GLY A 14 8.40 -33.75 0.86
C GLY A 14 8.56 -35.20 1.26
N THR A 15 9.61 -35.48 2.02
CA THR A 15 9.86 -36.80 2.59
C THR A 15 10.18 -36.66 4.08
N LEU A 16 9.34 -37.28 4.91
CA LEU A 16 9.56 -37.44 6.35
C LEU A 16 10.42 -38.68 6.60
N PHE A 17 11.47 -38.53 7.39
CA PHE A 17 12.29 -39.65 7.84
C PHE A 17 11.94 -39.93 9.30
N TRP A 18 11.43 -41.12 9.58
CA TRP A 18 11.05 -41.53 10.93
C TRP A 18 11.42 -42.98 11.17
N ARG A 19 12.17 -43.24 12.25
CA ARG A 19 12.60 -44.60 12.66
C ARG A 19 13.24 -45.42 11.52
N GLY A 20 14.06 -44.78 10.68
CA GLY A 20 14.73 -45.43 9.55
C GLY A 20 13.86 -45.64 8.31
N GLN A 21 12.57 -45.30 8.33
CA GLN A 21 11.68 -45.34 7.17
C GLN A 21 11.46 -43.94 6.57
N LYS A 22 11.21 -43.91 5.26
CA LYS A 22 10.88 -42.70 4.50
C LYS A 22 9.39 -42.70 4.20
N TYR A 23 8.71 -41.59 4.52
CA TYR A 23 7.30 -41.38 4.23
C TYR A 23 7.15 -40.18 3.29
N PRO A 24 6.54 -40.35 2.11
CA PRO A 24 6.23 -39.21 1.24
C PRO A 24 5.12 -38.36 1.84
N LEU A 25 5.30 -37.05 1.77
CA LEU A 25 4.36 -36.03 2.19
C LEU A 25 3.81 -35.34 0.95
N ASP A 26 2.53 -35.58 0.66
CA ASP A 26 1.79 -34.93 -0.41
C ASP A 26 0.94 -33.78 0.16
N ASN A 27 0.29 -33.03 -0.74
CA ASN A 27 -0.59 -31.92 -0.36
C ASN A 27 -1.75 -32.34 0.57
N ASP A 28 -2.26 -33.56 0.41
CA ASP A 28 -3.36 -34.09 1.25
C ASP A 28 -2.98 -34.26 2.73
N LYS A 29 -1.67 -34.38 3.01
CA LYS A 29 -1.12 -34.55 4.36
C LYS A 29 -0.63 -33.23 4.96
N LEU A 30 -0.85 -32.11 4.26
CA LEU A 30 -0.39 -30.79 4.65
C LEU A 30 -1.56 -29.88 5.04
N LEU A 31 -1.49 -29.33 6.24
CA LEU A 31 -2.45 -28.32 6.71
C LEU A 31 -1.89 -26.93 6.46
N LEU A 32 -2.55 -26.18 5.58
CA LEU A 32 -2.13 -24.81 5.25
C LEU A 32 -2.58 -23.82 6.32
N ARG A 33 -1.81 -22.72 6.44
CA ARG A 33 -2.22 -21.58 7.25
C ARG A 33 -3.57 -21.05 6.74
N GLY A 34 -4.51 -20.82 7.65
CA GLY A 34 -5.86 -20.33 7.33
C GLY A 34 -6.91 -21.42 7.10
N CYS A 35 -6.50 -22.70 7.03
CA CYS A 35 -7.44 -23.81 7.04
C CYS A 35 -8.05 -23.98 8.44
N ILE A 36 -9.36 -24.26 8.48
CA ILE A 36 -10.08 -24.56 9.71
C ILE A 36 -10.37 -26.06 9.72
N LEU A 37 -9.87 -26.73 10.75
CA LEU A 37 -10.12 -28.15 10.95
C LEU A 37 -11.59 -28.36 11.34
N ARG A 38 -12.29 -29.25 10.63
CA ARG A 38 -13.70 -29.58 10.87
C ARG A 38 -13.84 -31.08 11.18
N ASN A 39 -14.88 -31.44 11.91
CA ASN A 39 -15.26 -32.84 12.19
C ASN A 39 -14.16 -33.68 12.90
N THR A 40 -13.26 -33.05 13.65
CA THR A 40 -12.20 -33.73 14.42
C THR A 40 -11.94 -32.96 15.72
N LYS A 41 -11.70 -33.68 16.82
CA LYS A 41 -11.53 -33.05 18.15
C LYS A 41 -10.14 -32.42 18.33
N TRP A 42 -9.10 -33.09 17.86
CA TRP A 42 -7.71 -32.64 17.95
C TRP A 42 -6.87 -33.27 16.83
N CYS A 43 -5.73 -32.66 16.52
CA CYS A 43 -4.77 -33.13 15.54
C CYS A 43 -3.35 -32.87 16.06
N TYR A 44 -2.45 -33.83 15.85
CA TYR A 44 -1.01 -33.63 16.04
C TYR A 44 -0.35 -33.38 14.70
N GLY A 45 0.54 -32.39 14.65
CA GLY A 45 1.26 -32.04 13.44
C GLY A 45 2.59 -31.38 13.75
N VAL A 46 3.47 -31.34 12.75
CA VAL A 46 4.76 -30.66 12.81
C VAL A 46 4.73 -29.46 11.89
N VAL A 47 5.24 -28.31 12.35
CA VAL A 47 5.29 -27.09 11.56
C VAL A 47 6.43 -27.19 10.55
N ILE A 48 6.10 -27.18 9.25
CA ILE A 48 7.08 -27.22 8.15
C ILE A 48 7.48 -25.80 7.71
N PHE A 49 6.48 -24.92 7.53
CA PHE A 49 6.69 -23.52 7.15
C PHE A 49 6.02 -22.58 8.16
N ALA A 50 6.72 -21.51 8.54
CA ALA A 50 6.24 -20.52 9.49
C ALA A 50 6.27 -19.10 8.91
N GLY A 51 5.37 -18.23 9.36
CA GLY A 51 5.38 -16.81 9.00
C GLY A 51 5.24 -16.53 7.50
N ARG A 52 6.25 -15.85 6.93
CA ARG A 52 6.28 -15.44 5.51
C ARG A 52 6.55 -16.60 4.55
N ASP A 53 7.06 -17.72 5.05
CA ASP A 53 7.39 -18.89 4.23
C ASP A 53 6.17 -19.78 3.98
N THR A 54 5.05 -19.51 4.68
CA THR A 54 3.79 -20.22 4.43
C THR A 54 3.28 -19.95 3.02
N LYS A 55 2.83 -21.00 2.32
CA LYS A 55 2.34 -20.91 0.94
C LYS A 55 1.25 -19.84 0.76
N LEU A 56 0.37 -19.68 1.76
CA LEU A 56 -0.66 -18.64 1.75
C LEU A 56 -0.06 -17.23 1.78
N MET A 57 0.99 -17.00 2.58
CA MET A 57 1.63 -15.68 2.66
C MET A 57 2.49 -15.40 1.42
N GLN A 58 3.06 -16.44 0.80
CA GLN A 58 3.74 -16.34 -0.51
C GLN A 58 2.75 -16.05 -1.65
N ASN A 59 1.51 -16.54 -1.53
CA ASN A 59 0.42 -16.21 -2.46
C ASN A 59 -0.21 -14.84 -2.18
N SER A 60 -0.09 -14.35 -0.95
CA SER A 60 -0.57 -13.02 -0.57
C SER A 60 0.29 -11.95 -1.24
N GLY A 61 -0.31 -11.15 -2.12
CA GLY A 61 0.37 -10.03 -2.75
C GLY A 61 0.98 -9.09 -1.70
N LYS A 62 2.12 -8.45 -2.06
CA LYS A 62 2.74 -7.45 -1.18
C LYS A 62 1.71 -6.39 -0.81
N THR A 63 1.58 -6.09 0.48
CA THR A 63 0.73 -5.01 0.96
C THR A 63 1.24 -3.71 0.38
N VAL A 64 0.61 -3.28 -0.70
CA VAL A 64 0.83 -1.95 -1.25
C VAL A 64 0.12 -0.96 -0.33
N PHE A 65 0.83 0.07 0.09
CA PHE A 65 0.18 1.20 0.74
C PHE A 65 -0.88 1.73 -0.22
N LYS A 66 -2.15 1.59 0.17
CA LYS A 66 -3.27 2.18 -0.56
C LYS A 66 -3.13 3.70 -0.46
N ARG A 67 -2.40 4.30 -1.40
CA ARG A 67 -2.50 5.73 -1.65
C ARG A 67 -3.84 5.94 -2.34
N THR A 68 -4.75 6.63 -1.67
CA THR A 68 -6.03 6.99 -2.22
C THR A 68 -5.80 7.86 -3.46
N SER A 69 -6.53 7.63 -4.54
CA SER A 69 -6.53 8.55 -5.70
C SER A 69 -6.82 10.00 -5.29
N ILE A 70 -7.52 10.17 -4.15
CA ILE A 70 -7.80 11.43 -3.48
C ILE A 70 -6.54 12.20 -3.09
N ASP A 71 -5.45 11.54 -2.66
CA ASP A 71 -4.21 12.22 -2.27
C ASP A 71 -3.59 12.98 -3.47
N ARG A 72 -3.69 12.40 -4.67
CA ARG A 72 -3.23 13.07 -5.90
C ARG A 72 -4.14 14.23 -6.29
N LEU A 73 -5.46 14.05 -6.14
CA LEU A 73 -6.45 15.11 -6.41
C LEU A 73 -6.25 16.31 -5.47
N LEU A 74 -6.05 16.05 -4.17
CA LEU A 74 -5.80 17.08 -3.17
C LEU A 74 -4.56 17.90 -3.52
N ASN A 75 -3.45 17.25 -3.89
CA ASN A 75 -2.23 17.96 -4.29
C ASN A 75 -2.46 18.86 -5.52
N PHE A 76 -3.28 18.42 -6.49
CA PHE A 76 -3.63 19.23 -7.65
C PHE A 76 -4.50 20.44 -7.29
N ILE A 77 -5.50 20.25 -6.41
CA ILE A 77 -6.36 21.33 -5.92
C ILE A 77 -5.53 22.38 -5.15
N ILE A 78 -4.62 21.94 -4.28
CA ILE A 78 -3.72 22.84 -3.52
C ILE A 78 -2.91 23.72 -4.47
N LEU A 79 -2.33 23.14 -5.52
CA LEU A 79 -1.57 23.89 -6.52
C LEU A 79 -2.45 24.90 -7.28
N GLY A 80 -3.69 24.54 -7.59
CA GLY A 80 -4.68 25.45 -8.19
C GLY A 80 -5.02 26.64 -7.30
N ILE A 81 -5.23 26.42 -6.00
CA ILE A 81 -5.52 27.48 -5.02
C ILE A 81 -4.35 28.46 -4.90
N VAL A 82 -3.11 27.95 -4.85
CA VAL A 82 -1.90 28.78 -4.80
C VAL A 82 -1.80 29.67 -6.03
N PHE A 83 -2.02 29.13 -7.22
CA PHE A 83 -1.99 29.91 -8.46
C PHE A 83 -3.06 31.00 -8.50
N PHE A 84 -4.29 30.68 -8.07
CA PHE A 84 -5.39 31.64 -7.98
C PHE A 84 -5.08 32.80 -7.01
N LEU A 85 -4.55 32.48 -5.82
CA LEU A 85 -4.14 33.47 -4.83
C LEU A 85 -3.05 34.41 -5.37
N LEU A 86 -2.03 33.87 -6.05
CA LEU A 86 -0.97 34.67 -6.66
C LEU A 86 -1.52 35.61 -7.74
N SER A 87 -2.44 35.14 -8.59
CA SER A 87 -3.08 35.97 -9.61
C SER A 87 -3.87 37.12 -9.01
N MET A 88 -4.63 36.88 -7.93
CA MET A 88 -5.39 37.93 -7.24
C MET A 88 -4.47 38.96 -6.58
N CYS A 89 -3.40 38.50 -5.94
CA CYS A 89 -2.41 39.40 -5.34
C CYS A 89 -1.76 40.30 -6.40
N LEU A 90 -1.30 39.73 -7.52
CA LEU A 90 -0.73 40.49 -8.64
C LEU A 90 -1.70 41.52 -9.19
N PHE A 91 -2.96 41.14 -9.40
CA PHE A 91 -3.99 42.06 -9.88
C PHE A 91 -4.22 43.22 -8.91
N CYS A 92 -4.35 42.92 -7.61
CA CYS A 92 -4.48 43.94 -6.58
C CYS A 92 -3.27 44.88 -6.54
N THR A 93 -2.04 44.37 -6.63
CA THR A 93 -0.82 45.19 -6.66
C THR A 93 -0.79 46.11 -7.87
N VAL A 94 -1.12 45.62 -9.07
CA VAL A 94 -1.16 46.43 -10.29
C VAL A 94 -2.25 47.50 -10.19
N ALA A 95 -3.46 47.13 -9.75
CA ALA A 95 -4.55 48.07 -9.58
C ALA A 95 -4.22 49.17 -8.57
N CYS A 96 -3.58 48.81 -7.45
CA CYS A 96 -3.14 49.77 -6.44
C CYS A 96 -2.07 50.73 -7.00
N GLY A 97 -1.09 50.22 -7.76
CA GLY A 97 -0.09 51.07 -8.42
C GLY A 97 -0.68 52.02 -9.47
N ILE A 98 -1.65 51.57 -10.26
CA ILE A 98 -2.35 52.44 -11.24
C ILE A 98 -3.16 53.51 -10.50
N TRP A 99 -3.85 53.14 -9.42
CA TRP A 99 -4.61 54.11 -8.61
C TRP A 99 -3.70 55.18 -7.99
N GLU A 100 -2.55 54.77 -7.43
CA GLU A 100 -1.58 55.69 -6.84
C GLU A 100 -0.99 56.66 -7.87
N THR A 101 -0.66 56.16 -9.07
CA THR A 101 -0.11 57.01 -10.14
C THR A 101 -1.14 57.97 -10.71
N MET A 102 -2.39 57.54 -10.92
CA MET A 102 -3.43 58.43 -11.43
C MET A 102 -3.92 59.38 -10.34
N ILE A 103 -4.53 58.88 -9.27
CA ILE A 103 -5.20 59.70 -8.26
C ILE A 103 -4.19 60.37 -7.32
N GLY A 104 -3.14 59.66 -6.92
CA GLY A 104 -2.15 60.16 -5.96
C GLY A 104 -1.32 61.34 -6.50
N GLN A 105 -1.02 61.37 -7.80
CA GLN A 105 -0.35 62.52 -8.41
C GLN A 105 -1.27 63.74 -8.52
N TYR A 106 -2.55 63.55 -8.87
CA TYR A 106 -3.51 64.66 -8.84
C TYR A 106 -3.63 65.24 -7.43
N PHE A 107 -3.73 64.41 -6.39
CA PHE A 107 -3.84 64.89 -5.01
C PHE A 107 -2.57 65.61 -4.51
N ARG A 108 -1.37 65.20 -4.94
CA ARG A 108 -0.10 65.90 -4.61
C ARG A 108 0.05 67.27 -5.27
N LEU A 109 -0.69 67.57 -6.35
CA LEU A 109 -0.67 68.89 -6.98
C LEU A 109 -1.59 69.90 -6.28
N TYR A 110 -2.53 69.44 -5.45
CA TYR A 110 -3.47 70.29 -4.71
C TYR A 110 -3.08 70.53 -3.23
N LEU A 111 -1.94 70.02 -2.78
CA LEU A 111 -1.38 70.21 -1.44
C LEU A 111 -0.01 70.87 -1.55
#